data_AF-C0D7H5-F1
#
_entry.id   AF-C0D7H5-F1
#
_cell.length_a   1.000
_cell.length_b   1.000
_cell.length_c   1.000
_cell.angle_alpha   90.00
_cell.angle_beta   90.00
_cell.angle_gamma   90.00
#
_symmetry.space_group_name_H-M   'P 1'
#
loop_
_entity.id
_entity.type
_entity.pdbx_description
1 polymer ?
#
loop_
_entity_poly.entity_id
_entity_poly.type
_entity_poly.pdbx_seq_one_letter_code
_entity_poly.pdbx_strand_id
1 'polypeptide(L)'
;EFLDELYSYFYREITLNHFHCTFVDKTVENTREQFLNLYQIIQKYGVYFKAAYNFAFMDEHFSTLTLLVQKHVLRNRIVDRHRQKIVVVTSINFERVSFFLEQIREYVALEWKGTFNINEIHRLEELEYDCIFCFSSRIFNILNAQNLPVIRLNFFVSQDDIDRLLARGFSTLKHRFLASSFVLELAGKSEREIVEYLKEQYGDYFV
;
A
#
# COMPACT_ATOMS: atom_id res chain seq x y z
N GLU A 1 8.63 -20.08 -4.32
CA GLU A 1 7.56 -20.03 -3.29
C GLU A 1 6.14 -20.05 -3.89
N PHE A 2 5.70 -19.01 -4.62
CA PHE A 2 4.33 -19.01 -5.21
C PHE A 2 4.08 -20.18 -6.16
N LEU A 3 5.03 -20.45 -7.08
CA LEU A 3 4.92 -21.59 -7.99
C LEU A 3 4.91 -22.92 -7.25
N ASP A 4 5.76 -23.09 -6.24
CA ASP A 4 5.82 -24.32 -5.43
C ASP A 4 4.50 -24.58 -4.69
N GLU A 5 3.87 -23.52 -4.21
CA GLU A 5 2.56 -23.60 -3.56
C GLU A 5 1.44 -23.97 -4.56
N LEU A 6 1.47 -23.39 -5.77
CA LEU A 6 0.56 -23.79 -6.84
C LEU A 6 0.75 -25.25 -7.24
N TYR A 7 1.99 -25.71 -7.43
CA TYR A 7 2.28 -27.10 -7.76
C TYR A 7 1.81 -28.06 -6.67
N SER A 8 2.04 -27.71 -5.40
CA SER A 8 1.59 -28.50 -4.25
C SER A 8 0.06 -28.59 -4.20
N TYR A 9 -0.62 -27.46 -4.43
CA TYR A 9 -2.08 -27.42 -4.50
C TYR A 9 -2.62 -28.29 -5.64
N PHE A 10 -2.12 -28.11 -6.86
CA PHE A 10 -2.55 -28.87 -8.03
C PHE A 10 -2.30 -30.38 -7.87
N TYR A 11 -1.14 -30.77 -7.35
CA TYR A 11 -0.83 -32.17 -7.08
C TYR A 11 -1.83 -32.79 -6.11
N ARG A 12 -2.18 -32.06 -5.04
CA ARG A 12 -3.19 -32.49 -4.07
C ARG A 12 -4.56 -32.66 -4.72
N GLU A 13 -5.04 -31.67 -5.48
CA GLU A 13 -6.38 -31.74 -6.10
C GLU A 13 -6.50 -32.86 -7.14
N ILE A 14 -5.45 -33.09 -7.95
CA ILE A 14 -5.40 -34.23 -8.88
C ILE A 14 -5.50 -35.55 -8.10
N THR A 15 -4.76 -35.67 -6.99
CA THR A 15 -4.75 -36.87 -6.15
C THR A 15 -6.12 -37.11 -5.51
N LEU A 16 -6.73 -36.07 -4.93
CA LEU A 16 -8.07 -36.14 -4.34
C LEU A 16 -9.13 -36.55 -5.37
N ASN A 17 -9.05 -36.00 -6.58
CA ASN A 17 -9.94 -36.38 -7.67
C ASN A 17 -9.77 -37.84 -8.09
N HIS A 18 -8.53 -38.33 -8.15
CA HIS A 18 -8.25 -39.74 -8.44
C HIS A 18 -8.85 -40.68 -7.39
N PHE A 19 -8.85 -40.29 -6.11
CA PHE A 19 -9.45 -41.05 -5.02
C PHE A 19 -10.92 -40.71 -4.75
N HIS A 20 -11.55 -39.86 -5.56
CA HIS A 20 -12.94 -39.42 -5.40
C HIS A 20 -13.26 -38.80 -4.02
N CYS A 21 -12.31 -38.05 -3.45
CA CYS A 21 -12.51 -37.31 -2.21
C CYS A 21 -12.93 -35.85 -2.51
N THR A 22 -14.00 -35.38 -1.86
CA THR A 22 -14.46 -33.99 -1.96
C THR A 22 -14.63 -33.37 -0.59
N PHE A 23 -14.14 -32.13 -0.40
CA PHE A 23 -14.29 -31.37 0.82
C PHE A 23 -15.00 -30.06 0.49
N VAL A 24 -16.18 -29.86 1.06
CA VAL A 24 -16.98 -28.65 0.84
C VAL A 24 -16.74 -27.68 1.98
N ASP A 25 -16.24 -26.48 1.66
CA ASP A 25 -16.07 -25.39 2.62
C ASP A 25 -16.99 -24.22 2.25
N LYS A 26 -17.99 -23.98 3.11
CA LYS A 26 -19.01 -22.93 2.91
C LYS A 26 -18.56 -21.54 3.38
N THR A 27 -17.39 -21.43 4.00
CA THR A 27 -16.95 -20.20 4.68
C THR A 27 -16.52 -19.11 3.69
N VAL A 28 -16.23 -19.48 2.44
CA VAL A 28 -15.60 -18.60 1.42
C VAL A 28 -16.36 -18.54 0.09
N GLU A 29 -17.68 -18.83 0.09
CA GLU A 29 -18.53 -18.83 -1.11
C GLU A 29 -18.60 -17.46 -1.82
N ASN A 30 -18.37 -16.36 -1.10
CA ASN A 30 -18.41 -15.00 -1.65
C ASN A 30 -17.09 -14.53 -2.32
N THR A 31 -16.08 -15.40 -2.44
CA THR A 31 -14.76 -15.04 -3.02
C THR A 31 -14.88 -14.47 -4.43
N ARG A 32 -15.82 -14.99 -5.23
CA ARG A 32 -16.10 -14.50 -6.58
C ARG A 32 -16.63 -13.06 -6.57
N GLU A 33 -17.45 -12.69 -5.60
CA GLU A 33 -17.98 -11.33 -5.47
C GLU A 33 -16.89 -10.36 -5.02
N GLN A 34 -16.04 -10.79 -4.09
CA GLN A 34 -14.96 -9.96 -3.55
C GLN A 34 -13.81 -9.72 -4.55
N PHE A 35 -13.48 -10.71 -5.39
CA PHE A 35 -12.34 -10.66 -6.30
C PHE A 35 -12.71 -11.01 -7.75
N LEU A 36 -13.83 -10.47 -8.24
CA LEU A 36 -14.45 -10.82 -9.52
C LEU A 36 -13.48 -10.89 -10.71
N ASN A 37 -12.66 -9.86 -10.90
CA ASN A 37 -11.73 -9.79 -12.03
C ASN A 37 -10.67 -10.89 -11.96
N LEU A 38 -10.08 -11.11 -10.79
CA LEU A 38 -9.06 -12.13 -10.59
C LEU A 38 -9.64 -13.54 -10.77
N TYR A 39 -10.83 -13.76 -10.21
CA TYR A 39 -11.57 -15.01 -10.32
C TYR A 39 -11.84 -15.38 -11.80
N GLN A 40 -12.33 -14.43 -12.59
CA GLN A 40 -12.59 -14.62 -14.02
C GLN A 40 -11.32 -14.93 -14.82
N ILE A 41 -10.20 -14.26 -14.50
CA ILE A 41 -8.90 -14.54 -15.11
C ILE A 41 -8.50 -15.99 -14.85
N ILE A 42 -8.55 -16.44 -13.59
CA ILE A 42 -8.19 -17.80 -13.22
C ILE A 42 -9.12 -18.82 -13.90
N GLN A 43 -10.43 -18.55 -13.91
CA GLN A 43 -11.41 -19.39 -14.58
C GLN A 43 -11.12 -19.56 -16.08
N LYS A 44 -10.73 -18.48 -16.76
CA LYS A 44 -10.34 -18.50 -18.18
C LYS A 44 -9.18 -19.46 -18.44
N TYR A 45 -8.22 -19.57 -17.51
CA TYR A 45 -7.08 -20.48 -17.65
C TYR A 45 -7.35 -21.91 -17.17
N GLY A 46 -8.47 -22.16 -16.48
CA GLY A 46 -8.86 -23.51 -16.03
C GLY A 46 -9.03 -24.52 -17.18
N VAL A 47 -9.32 -24.05 -18.39
CA VAL A 47 -9.46 -24.89 -19.59
C VAL A 47 -8.19 -25.66 -19.94
N TYR A 48 -7.01 -25.08 -19.70
CA TYR A 48 -5.73 -25.75 -19.98
C TYR A 48 -5.50 -26.93 -19.04
N PHE A 49 -5.96 -26.81 -17.79
CA PHE A 49 -5.82 -27.85 -16.80
C PHE A 49 -6.74 -29.04 -17.09
N LYS A 50 -7.97 -28.77 -17.55
CA LYS A 50 -8.88 -29.80 -18.04
C LYS A 50 -8.29 -30.55 -19.23
N ALA A 51 -7.71 -29.84 -20.18
CA ALA A 51 -7.10 -30.45 -21.37
C ALA A 51 -5.88 -31.34 -21.02
N ALA A 52 -5.05 -30.93 -20.07
CA ALA A 52 -3.82 -31.65 -19.72
C ALA A 52 -4.04 -32.82 -18.75
N TYR A 53 -4.96 -32.69 -17.79
CA TYR A 53 -5.11 -33.65 -16.68
C TYR A 53 -6.47 -34.33 -16.62
N ASN A 54 -7.37 -34.05 -17.58
CA ASN A 54 -8.77 -34.50 -17.56
C ASN A 54 -9.49 -34.16 -16.24
N PHE A 55 -9.10 -33.05 -15.61
CA PHE A 55 -9.63 -32.58 -14.34
C PHE A 55 -10.41 -31.29 -14.55
N ALA A 56 -11.70 -31.31 -14.22
CA ALA A 56 -12.54 -30.12 -14.30
C ALA A 56 -12.57 -29.41 -12.94
N PHE A 57 -12.12 -28.16 -12.89
CA PHE A 57 -12.21 -27.36 -11.69
C PHE A 57 -13.67 -27.04 -11.33
N MET A 58 -13.97 -27.10 -10.03
CA MET A 58 -15.21 -26.66 -9.43
C MET A 58 -15.04 -25.24 -8.86
N ASP A 59 -16.14 -24.61 -8.47
CA ASP A 59 -16.15 -23.25 -7.93
C ASP A 59 -15.22 -23.10 -6.72
N GLU A 60 -15.18 -24.11 -5.85
CA GLU A 60 -14.27 -24.17 -4.68
C GLU A 60 -12.78 -24.14 -5.08
N HIS A 61 -12.42 -24.80 -6.19
CA HIS A 61 -11.05 -24.79 -6.67
C HIS A 61 -10.66 -23.41 -7.21
N PHE A 62 -11.56 -22.78 -7.97
CA PHE A 62 -11.36 -21.42 -8.46
C PHE A 62 -11.31 -20.40 -7.33
N SER A 63 -12.14 -20.57 -6.30
CA SER A 63 -12.12 -19.77 -5.07
C SER A 63 -10.76 -19.88 -4.37
N THR A 64 -10.31 -21.11 -4.13
CA THR A 64 -9.01 -21.37 -3.46
C THR A 64 -7.83 -20.82 -4.26
N LEU A 65 -7.81 -21.01 -5.57
CA LEU A 65 -6.77 -20.46 -6.45
C LEU A 65 -6.80 -18.92 -6.43
N THR A 66 -7.99 -18.32 -6.43
CA THR A 66 -8.15 -16.86 -6.33
C THR A 66 -7.55 -16.33 -5.03
N LEU A 67 -7.83 -16.98 -3.90
CA LEU A 67 -7.27 -16.61 -2.61
C LEU A 67 -5.75 -16.84 -2.54
N LEU A 68 -5.24 -17.92 -3.14
CA LEU A 68 -3.80 -18.21 -3.20
C LEU A 68 -3.08 -17.12 -4.00
N VAL A 69 -3.58 -16.78 -5.19
CA VAL A 69 -3.01 -15.69 -6.00
C VAL A 69 -3.16 -14.35 -5.28
N GLN A 70 -4.33 -14.04 -4.71
CA GLN A 70 -4.57 -12.79 -3.99
C GLN A 70 -3.66 -12.66 -2.77
N LYS A 71 -3.40 -13.75 -2.03
CA LYS A 71 -2.43 -13.78 -0.93
C LYS A 71 -1.04 -13.39 -1.42
N HIS A 72 -0.60 -13.92 -2.56
CA HIS A 72 0.69 -13.55 -3.14
C HIS A 72 0.71 -12.14 -3.71
N VAL A 73 -0.39 -11.64 -4.30
CA VAL A 73 -0.53 -10.23 -4.67
C VAL A 73 -0.43 -9.34 -3.43
N LEU A 74 -1.06 -9.70 -2.32
CA LEU A 74 -0.98 -8.97 -1.04
C LEU A 74 0.43 -9.03 -0.43
N ARG A 75 1.10 -10.20 -0.50
CA ARG A 75 2.49 -10.36 -0.05
C ARG A 75 3.48 -9.58 -0.92
N ASN A 76 3.26 -9.57 -2.23
CA ASN A 76 4.12 -8.93 -3.24
C ASN A 76 3.67 -7.51 -3.58
N ARG A 77 2.70 -6.94 -2.85
CA ARG A 77 2.39 -5.52 -2.87
C ARG A 77 3.54 -4.82 -2.15
N ILE A 78 4.67 -4.72 -2.85
CA ILE A 78 5.89 -4.03 -2.42
C ILE A 78 5.52 -2.62 -1.93
N VAL A 79 6.32 -2.07 -1.02
CA VAL A 79 6.32 -0.63 -0.72
C VAL A 79 6.38 0.11 -2.05
N ASP A 80 5.24 0.60 -2.51
CA ASP A 80 5.24 1.61 -3.56
C ASP A 80 5.85 2.84 -2.90
N ARG A 81 7.07 3.20 -3.31
CA ARG A 81 7.82 4.33 -2.77
C ARG A 81 7.22 5.67 -3.19
N HIS A 82 6.01 5.67 -3.75
CA HIS A 82 5.25 6.86 -4.04
C HIS A 82 4.77 7.51 -2.73
N ARG A 83 5.69 8.25 -2.11
CA ARG A 83 5.41 9.18 -1.02
C ARG A 83 4.79 10.42 -1.65
N GLN A 84 3.57 10.75 -1.22
CA GLN A 84 2.97 12.03 -1.57
C GLN A 84 3.84 13.16 -1.01
N LYS A 85 4.28 14.06 -1.88
CA LYS A 85 5.06 15.26 -1.54
C LYS A 85 4.11 16.28 -0.93
N ILE A 86 4.21 16.51 0.37
CA ILE A 86 3.31 17.40 1.10
C ILE A 86 3.99 18.66 1.57
N VAL A 87 3.23 19.74 1.56
CA VAL A 87 3.59 21.03 2.15
C VAL A 87 2.60 21.36 3.24
N VAL A 88 3.07 21.89 4.37
CA VAL A 88 2.18 22.35 5.46
C VAL A 88 2.07 23.87 5.42
N VAL A 89 0.86 24.40 5.21
CA VAL A 89 0.61 25.85 5.28
C VAL A 89 -0.15 26.15 6.57
N THR A 90 0.51 26.86 7.48
CA THR A 90 -0.04 27.13 8.80
C THR A 90 0.60 28.33 9.50
N SER A 91 -0.07 28.83 10.53
CA SER A 91 0.42 29.89 11.42
C SER A 91 0.97 29.35 12.75
N ILE A 92 0.95 28.03 12.96
CA ILE A 92 1.54 27.42 14.17
C ILE A 92 3.05 27.24 14.00
N ASN A 93 3.76 27.20 15.13
CA ASN A 93 5.22 27.06 15.15
C ASN A 93 5.70 25.69 14.68
N PHE A 94 6.97 25.64 14.30
CA PHE A 94 7.59 24.47 13.70
C PHE A 94 7.53 23.23 14.60
N GLU A 95 7.73 23.37 15.92
CA GLU A 95 7.73 22.23 16.85
C GLU A 95 6.39 21.49 16.86
N ARG A 96 5.28 22.23 16.78
CA ARG A 96 3.94 21.65 16.69
C ARG A 96 3.71 21.00 15.34
N VAL A 97 4.21 21.58 14.25
CA VAL A 97 4.15 20.95 12.93
C VAL A 97 4.96 19.67 12.89
N SER A 98 6.16 19.66 13.48
CA SER A 98 7.00 18.46 13.59
C SER A 98 6.27 17.35 14.33
N PHE A 99 5.61 17.64 15.46
CA PHE A 99 4.79 16.66 16.17
C PHE A 99 3.63 16.13 15.31
N PHE A 100 2.95 17.00 14.56
CA PHE A 100 1.91 16.58 13.62
C PHE A 100 2.46 15.68 12.51
N LEU A 101 3.64 15.99 11.97
CA LEU A 101 4.30 15.18 10.95
C LEU A 101 4.65 13.78 11.47
N GLU A 102 5.09 13.67 12.72
CA GLU A 102 5.33 12.36 13.35
C GLU A 102 4.03 11.57 13.54
N GLN A 103 2.95 12.20 14.03
CA GLN A 103 1.65 11.54 14.18
C GLN A 103 1.14 10.96 12.86
N ILE A 104 1.20 11.73 11.75
CA ILE A 104 0.63 11.29 10.48
C ILE A 104 1.48 10.21 9.79
N ARG A 105 2.80 10.20 10.03
CA ARG A 105 3.74 9.19 9.53
C ARG A 105 3.47 7.80 10.09
N GLU A 106 2.82 7.68 11.24
CA GLU A 106 2.39 6.37 11.76
C GLU A 106 1.38 5.67 10.83
N TYR A 107 0.63 6.43 10.03
CA TYR A 107 -0.50 5.90 9.25
C TYR A 107 -0.23 5.91 7.74
N VAL A 108 0.41 6.96 7.22
CA VAL A 108 0.58 7.17 5.78
C VAL A 108 2.03 7.50 5.41
N ALA A 109 2.46 7.01 4.25
CA ALA A 109 3.75 7.35 3.68
C ALA A 109 3.68 8.70 2.96
N LEU A 110 4.52 9.65 3.39
CA LEU A 110 4.59 10.99 2.82
C LEU A 110 6.02 11.52 2.81
N GLU A 111 6.26 12.53 1.98
CA GLU A 111 7.52 13.28 1.94
C GLU A 111 7.21 14.74 2.27
N TRP A 112 7.76 15.25 3.38
CA TRP A 112 7.56 16.63 3.78
C TRP A 112 8.55 17.55 3.05
N LYS A 113 8.02 18.49 2.26
CA LYS A 113 8.81 19.45 1.47
C LYS A 113 9.09 20.77 2.18
N GLY A 114 8.27 21.11 3.17
CA GLY A 114 8.42 22.37 3.91
C GLY A 114 7.15 22.82 4.60
N THR A 115 7.32 23.84 5.43
CA THR A 115 6.23 24.48 6.17
C THR A 115 6.28 25.98 5.89
N PHE A 116 5.14 26.55 5.50
CA PHE A 116 5.05 27.95 5.10
C PHE A 116 3.91 28.67 5.81
N ASN A 117 4.08 29.97 6.00
CA ASN A 117 2.99 30.85 6.38
C ASN A 117 2.09 31.17 5.17
N ILE A 118 0.85 31.60 5.39
CA ILE A 118 -0.05 32.11 4.34
C ILE A 118 0.61 33.26 3.53
N ASN A 119 1.46 34.05 4.18
CA ASN A 119 2.17 35.16 3.53
C ASN A 119 3.29 34.68 2.57
N GLU A 120 3.70 33.41 2.68
CA GLU A 120 4.79 32.80 1.92
C GLU A 120 4.28 31.86 0.82
N ILE A 121 2.98 31.87 0.52
CA ILE A 121 2.36 31.00 -0.50
C ILE A 121 3.03 31.12 -1.87
N HIS A 122 3.59 32.29 -2.22
CA HIS A 122 4.31 32.49 -3.48
C HIS A 122 5.48 31.51 -3.66
N ARG A 123 6.08 31.01 -2.57
CA ARG A 123 7.17 30.02 -2.61
C ARG A 123 6.72 28.63 -3.03
N LEU A 124 5.41 28.36 -3.02
CA LEU A 124 4.86 27.10 -3.50
C LEU A 124 5.08 26.92 -5.01
N GLU A 125 5.14 28.01 -5.78
CA GLU A 125 5.36 27.96 -7.23
C GLU A 125 6.73 27.36 -7.60
N GLU A 126 7.70 27.43 -6.69
CA GLU A 126 9.06 26.90 -6.87
C GLU A 126 9.22 25.45 -6.38
N LEU A 127 8.18 24.86 -5.80
CA LEU A 127 8.23 23.54 -5.16
C LEU A 127 7.41 22.51 -5.93
N GLU A 128 7.99 21.33 -6.06
CA GLU A 128 7.27 20.17 -6.55
C GLU A 128 6.56 19.50 -5.37
N TYR A 129 5.23 19.66 -5.30
CA TYR A 129 4.38 19.08 -4.28
C TYR A 129 3.07 18.55 -4.87
N ASP A 130 2.50 17.54 -4.23
CA ASP A 130 1.26 16.89 -4.64
C ASP A 130 0.05 17.43 -3.85
N CYS A 131 0.26 17.80 -2.58
CA CYS A 131 -0.81 18.22 -1.69
C CYS A 131 -0.36 19.23 -0.63
N ILE A 132 -1.28 20.10 -0.21
CA ILE A 132 -1.10 21.06 0.89
C ILE A 132 -1.95 20.64 2.09
N PHE A 133 -1.35 20.56 3.26
CA PHE A 133 -2.04 20.40 4.54
C PHE A 133 -2.23 21.73 5.24
N CYS A 134 -3.42 21.95 5.79
CA CYS A 134 -3.71 23.10 6.63
C CYS A 134 -4.69 22.72 7.74
N PHE A 135 -4.67 23.48 8.84
CA PHE A 135 -5.52 23.21 10.00
C PHE A 135 -6.70 24.17 10.12
N SER A 136 -6.57 25.40 9.61
CA SER A 136 -7.59 26.44 9.77
C SER A 136 -8.50 26.55 8.54
N SER A 137 -9.79 26.80 8.77
CA SER A 137 -10.74 27.07 7.68
C SER A 137 -10.37 28.31 6.87
N ARG A 138 -9.77 29.32 7.49
CA ARG A 138 -9.32 30.54 6.80
C ARG A 138 -8.27 30.21 5.75
N ILE A 139 -7.21 29.49 6.14
CA ILE A 139 -6.14 29.09 5.23
C ILE A 139 -6.68 28.16 4.14
N PHE A 140 -7.50 27.19 4.53
CA PHE A 140 -8.15 26.28 3.58
C PHE A 140 -8.91 27.05 2.49
N ASN A 141 -9.77 28.00 2.89
CA ASN A 141 -10.58 28.76 1.94
C ASN A 141 -9.74 29.61 0.98
N ILE A 142 -8.64 30.20 1.46
CA ILE A 142 -7.73 30.99 0.63
C ILE A 142 -7.05 30.10 -0.42
N LEU A 143 -6.46 28.98 0.01
CA LEU A 143 -5.76 28.05 -0.88
C LEU A 143 -6.74 27.39 -1.87
N ASN A 144 -7.92 27.00 -1.40
CA ASN A 144 -8.94 26.36 -2.22
C ASN A 144 -9.52 27.34 -3.26
N ALA A 145 -9.68 28.62 -2.92
CA ALA A 145 -10.10 29.65 -3.88
C ALA A 145 -9.08 29.87 -5.01
N GLN A 146 -7.81 29.53 -4.77
CA GLN A 146 -6.74 29.53 -5.78
C GLN A 146 -6.63 28.19 -6.53
N ASN A 147 -7.58 27.26 -6.34
CA ASN A 147 -7.57 25.90 -6.91
C ASN A 147 -6.34 25.07 -6.56
N LEU A 148 -5.69 25.34 -5.42
CA LEU A 148 -4.56 24.55 -4.95
C LEU A 148 -5.04 23.23 -4.33
N PRO A 149 -4.26 22.13 -4.43
CA PRO A 149 -4.64 20.81 -3.93
C PRO A 149 -4.54 20.76 -2.40
N VAL A 150 -5.51 21.36 -1.70
CA VAL A 150 -5.50 21.51 -0.25
C VAL A 150 -6.40 20.49 0.45
N ILE A 151 -5.93 20.01 1.59
CA ILE A 151 -6.68 19.19 2.55
C ILE A 151 -6.66 19.89 3.90
N ARG A 152 -7.86 20.06 4.48
CA ARG A 152 -7.99 20.50 5.87
C ARG A 152 -7.99 19.28 6.78
N LEU A 153 -7.04 19.24 7.70
CA LEU A 153 -6.90 18.18 8.70
C LEU A 153 -7.06 18.74 10.10
N ASN A 154 -7.40 17.87 11.05
CA ASN A 154 -7.28 18.20 12.46
C ASN A 154 -5.81 18.13 12.89
N PHE A 155 -5.42 18.97 13.86
CA PHE A 155 -4.06 18.93 14.41
C PHE A 155 -3.77 17.63 15.17
N PHE A 156 -4.77 17.14 15.90
CA PHE A 156 -4.77 15.78 16.43
C PHE A 156 -5.47 14.90 15.39
N VAL A 157 -4.70 14.00 14.78
CA VAL A 157 -5.16 13.22 13.64
C VAL A 157 -6.23 12.24 14.10
N SER A 158 -7.41 12.29 13.47
CA SER A 158 -8.50 11.35 13.71
C SER A 158 -8.52 10.24 12.66
N GLN A 159 -9.24 9.14 12.93
CA GLN A 159 -9.41 8.07 11.94
C GLN A 159 -10.07 8.57 10.64
N ASP A 160 -11.03 9.50 10.75
CA ASP A 160 -11.67 10.12 9.58
C ASP A 160 -10.68 10.95 8.74
N ASP A 161 -9.71 11.60 9.39
CA ASP A 161 -8.62 12.28 8.66
C ASP A 161 -7.77 11.27 7.88
N ILE A 162 -7.45 10.11 8.47
CA ILE A 162 -6.70 9.03 7.81
C ILE A 162 -7.47 8.47 6.61
N ASP A 163 -8.76 8.16 6.80
CA ASP A 163 -9.59 7.59 5.74
C ASP A 163 -9.70 8.57 4.55
N ARG A 164 -9.80 9.88 4.83
CA ARG A 164 -9.77 10.94 3.81
C ARG A 164 -8.45 10.99 3.04
N LEU A 165 -7.31 10.81 3.71
CA LEU A 165 -6.00 10.78 3.08
C LEU A 165 -5.86 9.55 2.17
N LEU A 166 -6.26 8.37 2.64
CA LEU A 166 -6.23 7.15 1.84
C LEU A 166 -7.12 7.26 0.60
N ALA A 167 -8.31 7.84 0.73
CA ALA A 167 -9.20 8.12 -0.40
C ALA A 167 -8.61 9.11 -1.41
N ARG A 168 -7.69 9.97 -0.98
CA ARG A 168 -6.95 10.93 -1.83
C ARG A 168 -5.67 10.34 -2.44
N GLY A 169 -5.43 9.04 -2.27
CA GLY A 169 -4.28 8.35 -2.87
C GLY A 169 -3.01 8.41 -2.03
N PHE A 170 -3.10 8.75 -0.73
CA PHE A 170 -2.00 8.49 0.18
C PHE A 170 -1.88 6.98 0.40
N SER A 171 -0.66 6.47 0.34
CA SER A 171 -0.37 5.07 0.62
C SER A 171 -0.25 4.86 2.13
N THR A 172 -0.81 3.77 2.64
CA THR A 172 -0.53 3.36 4.02
C THR A 172 0.95 3.05 4.17
N LEU A 173 1.51 3.33 5.35
CA LEU A 173 2.86 2.89 5.65
C LEU A 173 2.87 1.35 5.66
N LYS A 174 3.46 0.73 4.64
CA LYS A 174 3.57 -0.74 4.57
C LYS A 174 4.93 -1.17 5.07
N HIS A 175 4.95 -1.89 6.19
CA HIS A 175 6.16 -2.32 6.89
C HIS A 175 6.91 -3.51 6.24
N ARG A 176 6.87 -3.69 4.91
CA ARG A 176 7.44 -4.89 4.26
C ARG A 176 8.48 -4.56 3.20
N PHE A 177 9.73 -4.85 3.50
CA PHE A 177 10.84 -4.74 2.57
C PHE A 177 11.04 -6.05 1.78
N LEU A 178 11.35 -5.95 0.49
CA LEU A 178 11.82 -7.11 -0.26
C LEU A 178 13.26 -7.41 0.19
N ALA A 179 13.45 -8.53 0.87
CA ALA A 179 14.75 -8.89 1.44
C ALA A 179 15.86 -8.92 0.38
N SER A 180 15.58 -9.38 -0.85
CA SER A 180 16.55 -9.42 -1.94
C SER A 180 16.99 -8.03 -2.40
N SER A 181 16.05 -7.09 -2.59
CA SER A 181 16.38 -5.69 -2.92
C SER A 181 17.16 -5.02 -1.80
N PHE A 182 16.75 -5.26 -0.56
CA PHE A 182 17.41 -4.67 0.61
C PHE A 182 18.85 -5.18 0.78
N VAL A 183 19.09 -6.48 0.59
CA VAL A 183 20.45 -7.06 0.61
C VAL A 183 21.31 -6.48 -0.50
N LEU A 184 20.76 -6.28 -1.71
CA LEU A 184 21.47 -5.65 -2.82
C LEU A 184 21.84 -4.19 -2.53
N GLU A 185 20.93 -3.42 -1.94
CA GLU A 185 21.17 -2.00 -1.60
C GLU A 185 22.21 -1.83 -0.48
N LEU A 186 22.32 -2.81 0.43
CA LEU A 186 23.30 -2.81 1.51
C LEU A 186 24.64 -3.47 1.14
N ALA A 187 24.71 -4.18 0.02
CA ALA A 187 25.90 -4.92 -0.38
C ALA A 187 27.12 -3.99 -0.57
N GLY A 188 28.24 -4.35 0.07
CA GLY A 188 29.50 -3.62 -0.05
C GLY A 188 29.60 -2.35 0.82
N LYS A 189 28.57 -1.99 1.57
CA LYS A 189 28.63 -0.91 2.57
C LYS A 189 29.28 -1.41 3.87
N SER A 190 30.08 -0.56 4.50
CA SER A 190 30.54 -0.76 5.89
C SER A 190 29.37 -0.60 6.87
N GLU A 191 29.54 -1.10 8.10
CA GLU A 191 28.51 -1.01 9.15
C GLU A 191 28.01 0.43 9.37
N ARG A 192 28.92 1.41 9.35
CA ARG A 192 28.57 2.83 9.50
C ARG A 192 27.74 3.35 8.32
N GLU A 193 28.12 3.00 7.10
CA GLU A 193 27.39 3.40 5.89
C GLU A 193 26.02 2.74 5.79
N ILE A 194 25.89 1.51 6.31
CA ILE A 194 24.59 0.86 6.46
C ILE A 194 23.73 1.65 7.44
N VAL A 195 24.24 2.00 8.62
CA VAL A 195 23.47 2.76 9.63
C VAL A 195 23.03 4.12 9.09
N GLU A 196 23.93 4.87 8.43
CA GLU A 196 23.59 6.16 7.82
C GLU A 196 22.54 6.01 6.71
N TYR A 197 22.71 5.02 5.81
CA TYR A 197 21.74 4.71 4.75
C TYR A 197 20.36 4.34 5.32
N LEU A 198 20.33 3.53 6.38
CA LEU A 198 19.08 3.10 7.00
C LEU A 198 18.34 4.27 7.65
N LYS A 199 19.04 5.17 8.34
CA LYS A 199 18.43 6.36 8.93
C LYS A 199 17.93 7.35 7.87
N GLU A 200 18.68 7.51 6.78
CA GLU A 200 18.31 8.45 5.72
C GLU A 200 17.12 7.95 4.89
N GLN A 201 17.14 6.68 4.47
CA GLN A 201 16.13 6.12 3.57
C GLN A 201 14.92 5.52 4.32
N TYR A 202 15.16 5.02 5.53
CA TYR A 202 14.17 4.30 6.35
C TYR A 202 14.08 4.86 7.77
N GLY A 203 14.25 6.18 7.94
CA GLY A 203 14.14 6.86 9.23
C GLY A 203 12.80 6.64 9.96
N ASP A 204 11.74 6.25 9.24
CA ASP A 204 10.45 5.83 9.82
C ASP A 204 10.54 4.48 10.58
N TYR A 205 11.65 3.74 10.42
CA TYR A 205 11.85 2.38 10.96
C TYR A 205 13.12 2.26 11.80
N PHE A 206 14.17 3.01 11.46
CA PHE A 206 15.49 2.91 12.08
C PHE A 206 15.94 4.29 12.58
N VAL A 207 16.18 4.40 13.89
CA VAL A 207 16.55 5.64 14.58
C VAL A 207 18.02 5.69 14.95
#